data_AF-A0A949V4X2-F1
#
_entry.id   AF-A0A949V4X2-F1
#
_cell.length_a   1.000
_cell.length_b   1.000
_cell.length_c   1.000
_cell.angle_alpha   90.00
_cell.angle_beta   90.00
_cell.angle_gamma   90.00
#
_symmetry.space_group_name_H-M   'P 1'
#
loop_
_entity.id
_entity.type
_entity.pdbx_description
1 polymer ?
#
loop_
_entity_poly.entity_id
_entity_poly.type
_entity_poly.pdbx_seq_one_letter_code
_entity_poly.pdbx_strand_id
1 'polypeptide(L)'
;MLLEALHLVKEQGGDEKLMLGKLYGQEKNLTTSAIARMNLFLHGAEDFHIERGDTLRQPAFYSGDSLATFDCVIANPPFSLDR
;
A
#
# COMPACT_ATOMS: atom_id res chain seq x y z
N MET A 1 1.19 -5.61 -6.08
CA MET A 1 -0.23 -5.42 -5.73
C MET A 1 -0.64 -3.97 -5.91
N LEU A 2 -0.11 -2.99 -5.15
CA LEU A 2 -0.50 -1.58 -5.31
C LEU A 2 -0.19 -1.02 -6.71
N LEU A 3 1.03 -1.23 -7.22
CA LEU A 3 1.39 -0.84 -8.58
C LEU A 3 0.47 -1.49 -9.63
N GLU A 4 0.17 -2.78 -9.43
CA GLU A 4 -0.72 -3.52 -10.34
C GLU A 4 -2.15 -2.98 -10.31
N ALA A 5 -2.65 -2.59 -9.14
CA ALA A 5 -3.97 -1.97 -9.01
C ALA A 5 -4.02 -0.63 -9.76
N LEU A 6 -2.94 0.17 -9.70
CA LEU A 6 -2.83 1.41 -10.47
C LEU A 6 -2.84 1.13 -11.98
N HIS A 7 -2.05 0.16 -12.45
CA HIS A 7 -2.03 -0.23 -13.85
C HIS A 7 -3.40 -0.74 -14.33
N LEU A 8 -4.08 -1.56 -13.54
CA LEU A 8 -5.40 -2.10 -13.87
C LEU A 8 -6.44 -0.98 -14.07
N VAL A 9 -6.45 0.02 -13.19
CA VAL A 9 -7.34 1.19 -13.33
C VAL A 9 -7.05 1.93 -14.64
N LYS A 10 -5.77 2.13 -14.96
CA LYS A 10 -5.33 2.79 -16.20
C LYS A 10 -5.74 2.00 -17.45
N GLU A 11 -5.53 0.69 -17.45
CA GLU A 11 -5.88 -0.19 -18.58
C GLU A 11 -7.38 -0.25 -18.84
N GLN A 12 -8.21 -0.18 -17.80
CA GLN A 12 -9.66 -0.13 -17.92
C GLN A 12 -10.21 1.26 -18.30
N GLY A 13 -9.33 2.24 -18.54
CA GLY A 13 -9.72 3.61 -18.88
C GLY A 13 -10.22 4.43 -17.68
N GLY A 14 -9.94 3.98 -16.46
CA GLY A 14 -10.22 4.72 -15.23
C GLY A 14 -9.26 5.90 -15.03
N ASP A 15 -9.70 6.89 -14.25
CA ASP A 15 -8.89 8.06 -13.93
C ASP A 15 -7.87 7.75 -12.82
N GLU A 16 -6.60 7.61 -13.20
CA GLU A 16 -5.48 7.36 -12.28
C GLU A 16 -5.33 8.46 -11.22
N LYS A 17 -5.81 9.69 -11.50
CA LYS A 17 -5.77 10.80 -10.54
C LYS A 17 -6.63 10.54 -9.30
N LEU A 18 -7.66 9.70 -9.43
CA LEU A 18 -8.51 9.33 -8.29
C LEU A 18 -7.79 8.46 -7.27
N MET A 19 -6.65 7.87 -7.63
CA MET A 19 -5.81 7.02 -6.79
C MET A 19 -4.68 7.78 -6.08
N LEU A 20 -4.42 9.04 -6.48
CA LEU A 20 -3.44 9.92 -5.84
C LEU A 20 -3.82 10.19 -4.38
N GLY A 21 -2.85 10.04 -3.47
CA GLY A 21 -3.06 10.15 -2.01
C GLY A 21 -3.84 8.97 -1.42
N LYS A 22 -4.20 7.97 -2.23
CA LYS A 22 -5.09 6.86 -1.83
C LYS A 22 -4.45 5.48 -1.87
N LEU A 23 -3.15 5.42 -2.15
CA LEU A 23 -2.38 4.17 -2.09
C LEU A 23 -1.69 4.04 -0.73
N TYR A 24 -2.07 3.00 0.02
CA TYR A 24 -1.55 2.72 1.35
C TYR A 24 -0.95 1.32 1.42
N GLY A 25 0.21 1.20 2.07
CA GLY A 25 0.88 -0.06 2.30
C GLY A 25 1.72 -0.04 3.57
N GLN A 26 1.83 -1.18 4.23
CA GLN A 26 2.68 -1.34 5.40
C GLN A 26 3.50 -2.61 5.28
N GLU A 27 4.81 -2.50 5.46
CA GLU A 27 5.77 -3.59 5.30
C GLU A 27 6.77 -3.59 6.45
N LYS A 28 7.01 -4.75 7.06
CA LYS A 28 7.91 -4.90 8.20
C LYS A 28 9.38 -4.78 7.80
N ASN A 29 9.74 -5.35 6.65
CA ASN A 29 11.11 -5.38 6.17
C ASN A 29 11.52 -4.02 5.58
N LEU A 30 12.65 -3.48 6.06
CA LEU A 30 13.17 -2.19 5.61
C LEU A 30 13.41 -2.17 4.09
N THR A 31 14.15 -3.16 3.58
CA THR A 31 14.53 -3.26 2.16
C THR A 31 13.29 -3.39 1.28
N THR A 32 12.34 -4.26 1.65
CA THR A 32 11.10 -4.44 0.88
C THR A 32 10.26 -3.16 0.87
N SER A 33 10.14 -2.46 2.01
CA SER A 33 9.42 -1.17 2.07
C SER A 33 10.05 -0.10 1.19
N ALA A 34 11.39 -0.07 1.10
CA ALA A 34 12.12 0.88 0.26
C ALA A 34 11.92 0.57 -1.23
N ILE A 35 12.00 -0.71 -1.61
CA ILE A 35 11.72 -1.16 -2.98
C ILE A 35 10.29 -0.84 -3.37
N ALA A 36 9.31 -1.04 -2.48
CA ALA A 36 7.92 -0.69 -2.74
C ALA A 36 7.73 0.81 -3.04
N ARG A 37 8.37 1.70 -2.26
CA ARG A 37 8.37 3.14 -2.52
C ARG A 37 9.01 3.49 -3.86
N MET A 38 10.17 2.90 -4.15
CA MET A 38 10.86 3.11 -5.43
C MET A 38 10.02 2.64 -6.62
N ASN A 39 9.39 1.47 -6.52
CA ASN A 39 8.55 0.92 -7.56
C ASN A 39 7.36 1.83 -7.87
N LEU A 40 6.65 2.32 -6.85
CA LEU A 40 5.54 3.24 -7.03
C LEU A 40 6.02 4.56 -7.66
N PHE A 41 7.10 5.13 -7.13
CA PHE A 41 7.67 6.37 -7.65
C PHE A 41 8.10 6.28 -9.11
N LEU A 42 8.85 5.23 -9.48
CA LEU A 42 9.36 5.05 -10.85
C LEU A 42 8.24 4.84 -11.88
N HIS A 43 7.07 4.38 -11.45
CA HIS A 43 5.90 4.18 -12.32
C HIS A 43 4.92 5.35 -12.27
N GLY A 44 5.34 6.50 -11.74
CA GLY A 44 4.56 7.73 -11.77
C GLY A 44 3.38 7.75 -10.79
N ALA A 45 3.35 6.88 -9.79
CA ALA A 45 2.43 7.06 -8.67
C ALA A 45 2.90 8.29 -7.88
N GLU A 46 2.08 9.33 -7.87
CA GLU A 46 2.28 10.51 -7.03
C GLU A 46 1.46 10.34 -5.74
N ASP A 47 1.97 10.88 -4.63
CA ASP A 47 1.28 10.91 -3.33
C ASP A 47 0.80 9.52 -2.82
N PHE A 48 1.71 8.74 -2.23
CA PHE A 48 1.42 7.42 -1.68
C PHE A 48 2.00 7.27 -0.27
N HIS A 49 1.40 6.37 0.51
CA HIS A 49 1.79 6.12 1.90
C HIS A 49 2.30 4.70 2.07
N ILE A 50 3.63 4.53 2.18
CA ILE A 50 4.26 3.23 2.47
C ILE A 50 5.02 3.32 3.78
N GLU A 51 4.42 2.73 4.81
CA GLU A 51 4.96 2.72 6.17
C GLU A 51 5.80 1.47 6.43
N ARG A 52 6.86 1.64 7.23
CA ARG A 52 7.66 0.52 7.73
C ARG A 52 7.18 0.12 9.12
N GLY A 53 6.74 -1.12 9.28
CA GLY A 53 6.37 -1.64 10.60
C GLY A 53 5.67 -2.99 10.56
N ASP A 54 5.53 -3.62 11.72
CA ASP A 54 4.76 -4.86 11.88
C ASP A 54 3.27 -4.52 11.88
N THR A 55 2.55 -4.78 10.79
CA THR A 55 1.14 -4.39 10.59
C THR A 55 0.20 -4.91 11.68
N LEU A 56 0.49 -6.08 12.26
CA LEU A 56 -0.37 -6.68 13.27
C LEU A 56 -0.08 -6.15 14.68
N ARG A 57 1.19 -5.87 15.00
CA ARG A 57 1.59 -5.38 16.32
C ARG A 57 1.55 -3.85 16.43
N GLN A 58 1.80 -3.16 15.33
CA GLN A 58 1.94 -1.71 15.24
C GLN A 58 1.32 -1.23 13.91
N PRO A 59 0.00 -1.32 13.74
CA PRO A 59 -0.65 -0.79 12.54
C PRO A 59 -0.38 0.71 12.42
N ALA A 60 -0.11 1.18 11.21
CA ALA A 60 0.37 2.55 10.97
C ALA A 60 -0.74 3.54 10.57
N PHE A 61 -1.89 3.04 10.08
CA PHE A 61 -2.93 3.89 9.50
C PHE A 61 -4.16 3.98 10.41
N TYR A 62 -4.49 5.20 10.80
CA TYR A 62 -5.63 5.52 11.68
C TYR A 62 -6.46 6.66 11.08
N SER A 63 -7.76 6.63 11.38
CA SER A 63 -8.71 7.72 11.15
C SER A 63 -9.26 8.15 12.51
N GLY A 64 -8.75 9.26 13.03
CA GLY A 64 -8.96 9.63 14.43
C GLY A 64 -8.39 8.57 15.37
N ASP A 65 -9.23 8.10 16.30
CA ASP A 65 -8.85 7.09 17.30
C ASP A 65 -9.05 5.63 16.83
N SER A 66 -9.53 5.43 15.60
CA SER A 66 -9.80 4.10 15.03
C SER A 66 -8.83 3.75 13.91
N LEU A 67 -8.64 2.45 13.65
CA LEU A 67 -7.90 2.01 12.47
C LEU A 67 -8.58 2.54 11.19
N ALA A 68 -7.78 2.98 10.23
CA ALA A 68 -8.28 3.42 8.96
C ALA A 68 -8.97 2.25 8.21
N THR A 69 -10.10 2.54 7.60
CA THR A 69 -10.80 1.61 6.70
C THR A 69 -10.49 1.96 5.25
N PHE A 70 -10.48 0.95 4.38
CA PHE A 70 -10.19 1.12 2.95
C PHE A 70 -11.29 0.45 2.13
N ASP A 71 -11.59 1.04 0.95
CA ASP A 71 -12.58 0.49 0.02
C ASP A 71 -12.16 -0.89 -0.52
N CYS A 72 -10.84 -1.09 -0.67
CA CYS A 72 -10.25 -2.34 -1.13
C CYS A 72 -8.96 -2.63 -0.35
N VAL A 73 -8.81 -3.87 0.09
CA VAL A 73 -7.60 -4.38 0.75
C VAL A 73 -7.10 -5.58 -0.02
N ILE A 74 -5.85 -5.50 -0.48
CA ILE A 74 -5.18 -6.59 -1.21
C ILE A 74 -3.89 -6.91 -0.48
N ALA A 75 -3.75 -8.15 -0.03
CA ALA A 75 -2.56 -8.62 0.68
C ALA A 75 -2.21 -10.05 0.26
N ASN A 76 -0.92 -10.36 0.30
CA ASN A 76 -0.41 -11.72 0.23
C ASN A 76 0.42 -11.95 1.50
N PRO A 77 -0.23 -12.20 2.65
CA PRO A 77 0.48 -12.37 3.90
C PRO A 77 1.35 -13.64 3.84
N PRO A 78 2.50 -13.67 4.54
CA PRO A 78 3.31 -14.86 4.66
C PRO A 78 2.47 -16.01 5.26
N PHE A 79 2.54 -17.19 4.65
CA PHE A 79 1.92 -18.39 5.20
C PHE A 79 2.73 -18.92 6.39
N SER A 80 2.03 -19.39 7.42
CA SER A 80 2.61 -20.10 8.57
C SER A 80 3.73 -19.34 9.28
N LEU A 81 3.47 -18.09 9.68
CA LEU A 81 4.35 -17.39 10.61
C LEU A 81 4.31 -18.10 11.98
N ASP A 82 5.47 -18.61 12.41
CA ASP A 82 5.66 -19.00 13.82
C ASP A 82 5.50 -17.78 14.73
N ARG A 83 4.92 -18.03 15.91
CA ARG A 83 4.42 -17.01 16.84
C ARG A 83 5.51 -16.07 17.37
#